data_AF-A0A3P6HRX0-F1
#
_entry.id   AF-A0A3P6HRX0-F1
#
_cell.length_a   1.000
_cell.length_b   1.000
_cell.length_c   1.000
_cell.angle_alpha   90.00
_cell.angle_beta   90.00
_cell.angle_gamma   90.00
#
_symmetry.space_group_name_H-M   'P 1'
#
loop_
_entity.id
_entity.type
_entity.pdbx_description
1 polymer ?
#
loop_
_entity_poly.entity_id
_entity_poly.type
_entity_poly.pdbx_seq_one_letter_code
_entity_poly.pdbx_strand_id
1 'polypeptide(L)'
;MAGFGGYLLYQLTFYTNQIGDVTKIFPVAVIVLGFVIFFVGFLGCCGACYESPCMLITFAAIVAILLCLQIAVAVFVFVYKDELMEFLSNRFEMVFNDSNGALREQIERDLNCCGFKKPEGHCLLTLFVRKPCWDVITSKVESSMYIIIATAGTLCLIQIAAIIAACCLQSKIRSYTTY
;
A
#
# COMPACT_ATOMS: atom_id res chain seq x y z
N MET A 1 -11.61 -7.99 10.61
CA MET A 1 -10.43 -7.77 9.73
C MET A 1 -9.22 -8.65 10.09
N ALA A 2 -8.89 -8.87 11.36
CA ALA A 2 -7.75 -9.74 11.75
C ALA A 2 -7.89 -11.23 11.34
N GLY A 3 -9.11 -11.79 11.33
CA GLY A 3 -9.33 -13.21 10.96
C GLY A 3 -9.08 -13.52 9.48
N PHE A 4 -9.42 -12.61 8.57
CA PHE A 4 -9.16 -12.77 7.13
C PHE A 4 -7.68 -12.57 6.82
N GLY A 5 -7.01 -11.62 7.50
CA GLY A 5 -5.57 -11.40 7.39
C GLY A 5 -4.75 -12.62 7.82
N GLY A 6 -5.05 -13.24 8.97
CA GLY A 6 -4.35 -14.44 9.44
C GLY A 6 -4.51 -15.65 8.50
N TYR A 7 -5.70 -15.84 7.93
CA TYR A 7 -5.96 -16.90 6.95
C TYR A 7 -5.21 -16.69 5.63
N LEU A 8 -5.22 -15.44 5.11
CA LEU A 8 -4.45 -15.07 3.91
C LEU A 8 -2.94 -15.21 4.16
N LEU A 9 -2.47 -14.89 5.37
CA LEU A 9 -1.06 -14.98 5.77
C LEU A 9 -0.57 -16.41 5.92
N TYR A 10 -1.39 -17.34 6.41
CA TYR A 10 -1.03 -18.76 6.43
C TYR A 10 -0.76 -19.29 5.02
N GLN A 11 -1.62 -18.92 4.06
CA GLN A 11 -1.46 -19.28 2.64
C GLN A 11 -0.23 -18.59 2.01
N LEU A 12 0.01 -17.32 2.32
CA LEU A 12 1.14 -16.56 1.76
C LEU A 12 2.50 -16.98 2.35
N THR A 13 2.57 -17.32 3.64
CA THR A 13 3.82 -17.74 4.30
C THR A 13 4.32 -19.08 3.73
N PHE A 14 3.39 -19.98 3.43
CA PHE A 14 3.70 -21.24 2.74
C PHE A 14 4.26 -20.99 1.33
N TYR A 15 3.73 -19.98 0.61
CA TYR A 15 4.17 -19.61 -0.74
C TYR A 15 5.53 -18.89 -0.75
N THR A 16 5.78 -17.99 0.20
CA THR A 16 7.03 -17.19 0.29
C THR A 16 8.22 -17.97 0.85
N ASN A 17 8.00 -19.09 1.52
CA ASN A 17 9.10 -19.96 1.97
C ASN A 17 9.78 -20.71 0.80
N GLN A 18 9.16 -20.74 -0.39
CA GLN A 18 9.75 -21.34 -1.59
C GLN A 18 10.43 -20.34 -2.55
N ILE A 19 10.25 -19.03 -2.38
CA ILE A 19 10.73 -18.01 -3.33
C ILE A 19 11.60 -17.02 -2.55
N GLY A 20 12.86 -16.81 -2.98
CA GLY A 20 13.94 -16.16 -2.23
C GLY A 20 13.68 -14.77 -1.62
N ASP A 21 14.66 -14.27 -0.87
CA ASP A 21 14.54 -13.16 0.11
C ASP A 21 13.91 -11.84 -0.37
N VAL A 22 13.89 -11.57 -1.67
CA VAL A 22 13.28 -10.36 -2.26
C VAL A 22 11.75 -10.35 -2.20
N THR A 23 11.11 -11.51 -2.11
CA THR A 23 9.65 -11.67 -2.03
C THR A 23 9.09 -11.55 -0.61
N LYS A 24 9.95 -11.51 0.41
CA LYS A 24 9.54 -11.46 1.83
C LYS A 24 9.18 -10.05 2.33
N ILE A 25 9.60 -9.00 1.61
CA ILE A 25 9.39 -7.61 2.05
C ILE A 25 7.90 -7.21 1.99
N PHE A 26 7.24 -7.52 0.88
CA PHE A 26 5.81 -7.24 0.69
C PHE A 26 4.90 -7.86 1.77
N PRO A 27 4.96 -9.17 2.05
CA PRO A 27 4.11 -9.80 3.06
C PRO A 27 4.42 -9.28 4.47
N VAL A 28 5.69 -9.06 4.82
CA VAL A 28 6.07 -8.50 6.13
C VAL A 28 5.50 -7.09 6.30
N ALA A 29 5.58 -6.23 5.29
CA ALA A 29 5.02 -4.88 5.33
C ALA A 29 3.50 -4.89 5.58
N VAL A 30 2.76 -5.82 4.97
CA VAL A 30 1.31 -5.98 5.18
C VAL A 30 0.98 -6.37 6.62
N ILE A 31 1.78 -7.25 7.25
CA ILE A 31 1.60 -7.66 8.65
C ILE A 31 1.77 -6.44 9.58
N VAL A 32 2.88 -5.70 9.40
CA VAL A 32 3.19 -4.53 10.22
C VAL A 32 2.10 -3.47 10.06
N LEU A 33 1.66 -3.20 8.82
CA LEU A 33 0.60 -2.25 8.55
C LEU A 33 -0.73 -2.66 9.22
N GLY A 34 -1.09 -3.94 9.14
CA GLY A 34 -2.30 -4.48 9.79
C GLY A 34 -2.28 -4.32 11.31
N PHE A 35 -1.13 -4.56 11.93
CA PHE A 35 -0.94 -4.37 13.37
C PHE A 35 -1.09 -2.89 13.77
N VAL A 36 -0.46 -1.97 13.03
CA VAL A 36 -0.58 -0.52 13.28
C VAL A 36 -2.03 -0.06 13.19
N ILE A 37 -2.76 -0.48 12.15
CA ILE A 37 -4.19 -0.14 11.98
C ILE A 37 -5.02 -0.67 13.15
N PHE A 38 -4.77 -1.91 13.60
CA PHE A 38 -5.46 -2.50 14.74
C PHE A 38 -5.21 -1.72 16.04
N PHE A 39 -3.96 -1.34 16.32
CA PHE A 39 -3.61 -0.57 17.51
C PHE A 39 -4.23 0.82 17.51
N VAL A 40 -4.16 1.54 16.38
CA VAL A 40 -4.76 2.87 16.24
C VAL A 40 -6.28 2.79 16.40
N GLY A 41 -6.92 1.78 15.81
CA GLY A 41 -8.36 1.53 15.97
C GLY A 41 -8.75 1.20 17.41
N PHE A 42 -7.96 0.38 18.10
CA PHE A 42 -8.17 0.04 19.51
C PHE A 42 -8.06 1.28 20.40
N LEU A 43 -7.02 2.11 20.22
CA LEU A 43 -6.85 3.36 20.97
C LEU A 43 -8.00 4.34 20.72
N GLY A 44 -8.46 4.47 19.47
CA GLY A 44 -9.61 5.32 19.15
C GLY A 44 -10.91 4.84 19.80
N CYS A 45 -11.20 3.53 19.71
CA CYS A 45 -12.41 2.94 20.28
C CYS A 45 -12.38 2.93 21.81
N CYS A 46 -11.33 2.39 22.43
CA CYS A 46 -11.19 2.37 23.88
C CYS A 46 -11.06 3.78 24.47
N GLY A 47 -10.36 4.69 23.80
CA GLY A 47 -10.27 6.08 24.25
C GLY A 47 -11.64 6.75 24.34
N ALA A 48 -12.54 6.49 23.37
CA ALA A 48 -13.91 6.98 23.41
C ALA A 48 -14.76 6.30 24.51
N CYS A 49 -14.64 4.97 24.68
CA CYS A 49 -15.43 4.22 25.67
C CYS A 49 -15.03 4.49 27.12
N TYR A 50 -13.74 4.64 27.40
CA TYR A 50 -13.22 4.84 28.77
C TYR A 50 -13.16 6.32 29.17
N GLU A 51 -13.59 7.24 28.29
CA GLU A 51 -13.52 8.69 28.48
C GLU A 51 -12.16 9.17 29.01
N SER A 52 -11.08 8.47 28.62
CA SER A 52 -9.74 8.75 29.13
C SER A 52 -9.06 9.80 28.25
N PRO A 53 -8.76 11.00 28.78
CA PRO A 53 -8.15 12.06 27.98
C PRO A 53 -6.75 11.67 27.49
N CYS A 54 -6.01 10.85 28.25
CA CYS A 54 -4.68 10.39 27.87
C CYS A 54 -4.69 9.52 26.61
N MET A 55 -5.63 8.56 26.51
CA MET A 55 -5.76 7.69 25.33
C MET A 55 -6.20 8.45 24.08
N LEU A 56 -7.03 9.48 24.24
CA LEU A 56 -7.47 10.32 23.13
C LEU A 56 -6.34 11.21 22.58
N ILE A 57 -5.50 11.75 23.47
CA ILE A 57 -4.32 12.54 23.08
C ILE A 57 -3.34 11.66 22.30
N THR A 58 -3.04 10.44 22.78
CA THR A 58 -2.12 9.55 22.09
C THR A 58 -2.67 9.12 20.74
N PHE A 59 -3.98 8.84 20.63
CA PHE A 59 -4.63 8.59 19.34
C PHE A 59 -4.47 9.77 18.37
N ALA A 60 -4.80 10.99 18.80
CA ALA A 60 -4.68 12.18 17.97
C ALA A 60 -3.23 12.46 17.54
N ALA A 61 -2.26 12.26 18.45
CA ALA A 61 -0.84 12.42 18.16
C ALA A 61 -0.34 11.41 17.13
N ILE A 62 -0.71 10.13 17.26
CA ILE A 62 -0.32 9.09 16.28
C ILE A 62 -0.93 9.39 14.90
N VAL A 63 -2.22 9.75 14.84
CA VAL A 63 -2.88 10.07 13.57
C VAL A 63 -2.26 11.32 12.92
N ALA A 64 -1.89 12.33 13.70
CA ALA A 64 -1.19 13.51 13.19
C ALA A 64 0.19 13.15 12.61
N ILE A 65 0.95 12.26 13.25
CA ILE A 65 2.23 11.77 12.73
C ILE A 65 2.02 11.02 11.40
N LEU A 66 0.99 10.17 11.31
CA LEU A 66 0.65 9.45 10.08
C LEU A 66 0.28 10.41 8.93
N LEU A 67 -0.42 11.51 9.24
CA LEU A 67 -0.75 12.54 8.25
C LEU A 67 0.51 13.25 7.74
N CYS A 68 1.44 13.60 8.62
CA CYS A 68 2.73 14.17 8.22
C CYS A 68 3.54 13.20 7.34
N LEU A 69 3.59 11.91 7.69
CA LEU A 69 4.25 10.88 6.89
C LEU A 69 3.60 10.74 5.51
N GLN A 70 2.27 10.77 5.43
CA GLN A 70 1.54 10.68 4.18
C GLN A 70 1.89 11.85 3.23
N ILE A 71 1.98 13.08 3.76
CA ILE A 71 2.40 14.25 2.99
C ILE A 71 3.87 14.12 2.58
N ALA A 72 4.75 13.70 3.48
CA ALA A 72 6.18 13.53 3.19
C ALA A 72 6.41 12.51 2.07
N VAL A 73 5.72 11.37 2.10
CA VAL A 73 5.78 10.35 1.02
C VAL A 73 5.24 10.91 -0.29
N ALA A 74 4.13 11.64 -0.27
CA ALA A 74 3.57 12.25 -1.48
C ALA A 74 4.56 13.22 -2.14
N VAL A 75 5.23 14.07 -1.35
CA VAL A 75 6.28 14.98 -1.84
C VAL A 75 7.48 14.20 -2.35
N PHE A 76 7.93 13.17 -1.62
CA PHE A 76 9.07 12.34 -2.03
C PHE A 76 8.82 11.67 -3.40
N VAL A 77 7.65 11.05 -3.58
CA VAL A 77 7.26 10.42 -4.85
C VAL A 77 7.17 11.44 -5.98
N PHE A 78 6.67 12.65 -5.69
CA PHE A 78 6.55 13.70 -6.70
C PHE A 78 7.93 14.21 -7.17
N VAL A 79 8.87 14.41 -6.23
CA VAL A 79 10.22 14.91 -6.53
C VAL A 79 11.07 13.85 -7.24
N TYR A 80 11.02 12.60 -6.77
CA TYR A 80 11.86 11.49 -7.27
C TYR A 80 11.11 10.55 -8.22
N LYS A 81 10.07 11.04 -8.90
CA LYS A 81 9.22 10.21 -9.76
C LYS A 81 10.00 9.43 -10.83
N ASP A 82 11.02 10.06 -11.43
CA ASP A 82 11.77 9.49 -12.55
C ASP A 82 12.72 8.39 -12.06
N GLU A 83 13.46 8.67 -10.98
CA GLU A 83 14.31 7.68 -10.30
C GLU A 83 13.49 6.50 -9.74
N LEU A 84 12.30 6.79 -9.19
CA LEU A 84 11.39 5.77 -8.68
C LEU A 84 10.88 4.88 -9.82
N MET A 85 10.51 5.45 -10.97
CA MET A 85 10.07 4.67 -12.13
C MET A 85 11.19 3.77 -12.66
N GLU A 86 12.44 4.24 -12.70
CA GLU A 86 13.58 3.42 -13.11
C GLU A 86 13.86 2.29 -12.10
N PHE A 87 13.85 2.61 -10.81
CA PHE A 87 14.03 1.61 -9.74
C PHE A 87 12.94 0.53 -9.79
N LEU A 88 11.67 0.94 -9.94
CA LEU A 88 10.55 0.02 -10.09
C LEU A 88 10.73 -0.83 -11.34
N SER A 89 11.09 -0.23 -12.47
CA SER A 89 11.33 -0.94 -13.72
C SER A 89 12.36 -2.05 -13.56
N ASN A 90 13.50 -1.74 -12.95
CA ASN A 90 14.58 -2.70 -12.75
C ASN A 90 14.17 -3.82 -11.78
N ARG A 91 13.41 -3.51 -10.73
CA ARG A 91 12.92 -4.53 -9.78
C ARG A 91 11.88 -5.44 -10.40
N PHE A 92 10.93 -4.89 -11.16
CA PHE A 92 9.94 -5.68 -11.88
C PHE A 92 10.61 -6.54 -12.97
N GLU A 93 11.65 -6.04 -13.63
CA GLU A 93 12.42 -6.81 -14.61
C GLU A 93 13.09 -8.03 -13.98
N MET A 94 13.74 -7.84 -12.83
CA MET A 94 14.37 -8.94 -12.08
C MET A 94 13.35 -10.00 -11.69
N VAL A 95 12.21 -9.58 -11.11
CA VAL A 95 11.14 -10.52 -10.71
C VAL A 95 10.55 -11.22 -11.93
N PHE A 96 10.33 -10.51 -13.04
CA PHE A 96 9.78 -11.09 -14.26
C PHE A 96 10.71 -12.13 -14.88
N ASN A 97 12.03 -11.88 -14.87
CA ASN A 97 13.03 -12.81 -15.42
C ASN A 97 13.32 -14.00 -14.49
N ASP A 98 13.27 -13.80 -13.17
CA ASP A 98 13.47 -14.86 -12.16
C ASP A 98 12.24 -15.77 -12.01
N SER A 99 11.06 -15.30 -12.46
CA SER A 99 9.82 -16.05 -12.40
C SER A 99 9.80 -17.26 -13.36
N ASN A 100 9.16 -18.35 -12.93
CA ASN A 100 8.95 -19.55 -13.74
C ASN A 100 8.18 -19.22 -15.04
N GLY A 101 8.48 -19.92 -16.14
CA GLY A 101 7.84 -19.70 -17.45
C GLY A 101 6.31 -19.72 -17.42
N ALA A 102 5.70 -20.56 -16.57
CA ALA A 102 4.24 -20.61 -16.40
C ALA A 102 3.64 -19.34 -15.78
N LEU A 103 4.34 -18.70 -14.83
CA LEU A 103 3.91 -17.44 -14.22
C LEU A 103 4.06 -16.29 -15.22
N ARG A 104 5.15 -16.30 -15.99
CA ARG A 104 5.41 -15.31 -17.05
C ARG A 104 4.31 -15.35 -18.11
N GLU A 105 3.95 -16.53 -18.61
CA GLU A 105 2.85 -16.68 -19.55
C GLU A 105 1.48 -16.25 -18.99
N GLN A 106 1.23 -16.45 -17.69
CA GLN A 106 -0.01 -15.96 -17.06
C GLN A 106 -0.06 -14.44 -17.06
N ILE A 107 1.03 -13.78 -16.65
CA ILE A 107 1.13 -12.32 -16.64
C ILE A 107 0.95 -11.76 -18.06
N GLU A 108 1.62 -12.36 -19.05
CA GLU A 108 1.52 -11.96 -20.46
C GLU A 108 0.09 -12.11 -21.01
N ARG A 109 -0.60 -13.20 -20.65
CA ARG A 109 -2.01 -13.42 -21.02
C ARG A 109 -2.95 -12.43 -20.34
N ASP A 110 -2.83 -12.24 -19.02
CA ASP A 110 -3.71 -11.37 -18.24
C ASP A 110 -3.57 -9.90 -18.63
N LEU A 111 -2.34 -9.47 -18.94
CA LEU A 111 -2.05 -8.09 -19.34
C LEU A 111 -2.07 -7.90 -20.87
N ASN A 112 -2.28 -8.94 -21.66
CA ASN A 112 -2.16 -8.91 -23.13
C ASN A 112 -0.88 -8.21 -23.60
N CYS A 113 0.25 -8.60 -23.01
CA CYS A 113 1.58 -8.06 -23.30
C CYS A 113 2.57 -9.21 -23.55
N CYS A 114 3.77 -8.93 -24.03
CA CYS A 114 4.78 -9.98 -24.24
C CYS A 114 6.20 -9.42 -24.07
N GLY A 115 7.00 -10.09 -23.24
CA GLY A 115 8.29 -9.57 -22.79
C GLY A 115 8.19 -8.37 -21.85
N PHE A 116 9.25 -8.06 -21.11
CA PHE A 116 9.23 -7.01 -20.08
C PHE A 116 9.34 -5.59 -20.67
N LYS A 117 10.55 -5.17 -21.06
CA LYS A 117 10.83 -3.88 -21.73
C LYS A 117 10.86 -3.99 -23.26
N LYS A 118 11.11 -5.19 -23.78
CA LYS A 118 11.21 -5.48 -25.21
C LYS A 118 10.50 -6.80 -25.51
N PRO A 119 9.87 -6.96 -26.68
CA PRO A 119 9.30 -8.24 -27.10
C PRO A 119 10.39 -9.31 -27.22
N GLU A 120 10.16 -10.48 -26.65
CA GLU A 120 11.07 -11.63 -26.77
C GLU A 120 10.82 -12.40 -28.08
N GLY A 121 11.75 -13.30 -28.45
CA GLY A 121 11.68 -14.02 -29.74
C GLY A 121 10.40 -14.85 -29.93
N HIS A 122 9.84 -15.41 -28.86
CA HIS A 122 8.57 -16.16 -28.90
C HIS A 122 7.33 -15.26 -29.05
N CYS A 123 7.48 -13.95 -28.92
CA CYS A 123 6.42 -12.95 -29.11
C CYS A 123 6.20 -12.56 -30.58
N LEU A 124 7.07 -13.01 -31.49
CA LEU A 124 7.02 -12.71 -32.93
C LEU A 124 6.21 -13.77 -33.68
N LEU A 125 4.88 -13.69 -33.62
CA LEU A 125 4.00 -14.50 -34.47
C LEU A 125 3.57 -13.71 -35.71
N THR A 126 4.00 -14.19 -36.88
CA THR A 126 3.66 -13.91 -38.30
C THR A 126 3.28 -12.51 -38.81
N LEU A 127 2.97 -11.50 -38.00
CA LEU A 127 2.88 -10.06 -38.38
C LEU A 127 2.48 -9.12 -37.22
N PHE A 128 2.21 -9.62 -36.00
CA PHE A 128 1.73 -8.80 -34.89
C PHE A 128 2.68 -8.84 -33.69
N VAL A 129 3.40 -7.74 -33.47
CA VAL A 129 4.25 -7.55 -32.29
C VAL A 129 3.37 -7.08 -31.14
N ARG A 130 3.28 -7.89 -30.06
CA ARG A 130 2.62 -7.47 -28.83
C ARG A 130 3.43 -6.36 -28.16
N LYS A 131 2.75 -5.41 -27.51
CA LYS A 131 3.41 -4.38 -26.69
C LYS A 131 4.18 -5.01 -25.52
N PRO A 132 5.29 -4.41 -25.10
CA PRO A 132 6.02 -4.85 -23.91
C PRO A 132 5.14 -4.66 -22.67
N CYS A 133 5.27 -5.56 -21.69
CA CYS A 133 4.48 -5.53 -20.47
C CYS A 133 4.70 -4.27 -19.65
N TRP A 134 5.92 -3.72 -19.67
CA TRP A 134 6.22 -2.46 -18.99
C TRP A 134 5.33 -1.31 -19.49
N ASP A 135 5.11 -1.17 -20.80
CA ASP A 135 4.26 -0.10 -21.36
C ASP A 135 2.77 -0.28 -21.01
N VAL A 136 2.31 -1.53 -20.92
CA VAL A 136 0.93 -1.82 -20.50
C VAL A 136 0.75 -1.54 -19.01
N ILE A 137 1.74 -1.88 -18.19
CA ILE A 137 1.74 -1.60 -16.76
C ILE A 137 1.77 -0.09 -16.53
N THR A 138 2.67 0.65 -17.16
CA THR A 138 2.76 2.11 -17.00
C THR A 138 1.49 2.80 -17.47
N SER A 139 0.91 2.40 -18.61
CA SER A 139 -0.36 2.98 -19.08
C SER A 139 -1.55 2.64 -18.17
N LYS A 140 -1.62 1.42 -17.61
CA LYS A 140 -2.62 1.08 -16.58
C LYS A 140 -2.40 1.88 -15.30
N VAL A 141 -1.15 2.09 -14.88
CA VAL A 141 -0.79 2.87 -13.71
C VAL A 141 -1.19 4.33 -13.93
N GLU A 142 -0.92 4.93 -15.09
CA GLU A 142 -1.34 6.29 -15.43
C GLU A 142 -2.87 6.42 -15.41
N SER A 143 -3.58 5.46 -16.02
CA SER A 143 -5.05 5.45 -15.99
C SER A 143 -5.60 5.26 -14.58
N SER A 144 -4.90 4.52 -13.71
CA SER A 144 -5.30 4.26 -12.32
C SER A 144 -4.76 5.30 -11.34
N MET A 145 -3.87 6.19 -11.79
CA MET A 145 -3.20 7.18 -10.96
C MET A 145 -4.23 8.10 -10.29
N TYR A 146 -5.30 8.45 -11.00
CA TYR A 146 -6.42 9.19 -10.43
C TYR A 146 -7.03 8.49 -9.21
N ILE A 147 -7.21 7.17 -9.25
CA ILE A 147 -7.76 6.38 -8.14
C ILE A 147 -6.80 6.39 -6.95
N ILE A 148 -5.49 6.28 -7.20
CA ILE A 148 -4.47 6.33 -6.15
C ILE A 148 -4.48 7.70 -5.47
N ILE A 149 -4.52 8.78 -6.24
CA ILE A 149 -4.60 10.15 -5.71
C ILE A 149 -5.91 10.35 -4.92
N ALA A 150 -7.03 9.86 -5.44
CA ALA A 150 -8.33 9.97 -4.78
C ALA A 150 -8.38 9.21 -3.45
N THR A 151 -7.84 7.99 -3.39
CA THR A 151 -7.78 7.21 -2.14
C THR A 151 -6.85 7.86 -1.12
N ALA A 152 -5.69 8.38 -1.53
CA ALA A 152 -4.80 9.15 -0.66
C ALA A 152 -5.49 10.42 -0.11
N GLY A 153 -6.16 11.19 -0.96
CA GLY A 153 -6.90 12.38 -0.53
C GLY A 153 -8.02 12.05 0.45
N THR A 154 -8.76 10.97 0.19
CA THR A 154 -9.81 10.48 1.10
C THR A 154 -9.24 10.10 2.46
N LEU A 155 -8.09 9.41 2.49
CA LEU A 155 -7.40 9.07 3.73
C LEU A 155 -6.97 10.31 4.52
N CYS A 156 -6.46 11.35 3.86
CA CYS A 156 -6.14 12.62 4.52
C CYS A 156 -7.38 13.25 5.17
N LEU A 157 -8.51 13.29 4.47
CA LEU A 157 -9.75 13.84 5.01
C LEU A 157 -10.25 13.04 6.23
N ILE A 158 -10.19 11.71 6.16
CA ILE A 158 -10.57 10.83 7.28
C ILE A 158 -9.69 11.11 8.50
N GLN A 159 -8.37 11.25 8.32
CA GLN A 159 -7.44 11.55 9.41
C GLN A 159 -7.71 12.92 10.04
N ILE A 160 -7.98 13.95 9.22
CA ILE A 160 -8.32 15.29 9.71
C ILE A 160 -9.62 15.25 10.52
N ALA A 161 -10.65 14.57 10.01
CA ALA A 161 -11.92 14.41 10.73
C ALA A 161 -11.73 13.66 12.05
N ALA A 162 -10.89 12.62 12.08
CA ALA A 162 -10.56 11.88 13.30
C ALA A 162 -9.83 12.75 14.34
N ILE A 163 -8.89 13.60 13.91
CA ILE A 163 -8.20 14.55 14.80
C ILE A 163 -9.19 15.56 15.36
N ILE A 164 -10.04 16.17 14.52
CA ILE A 164 -11.06 17.13 14.97
C ILE A 164 -11.99 16.47 15.99
N ALA A 165 -12.50 15.27 15.70
CA ALA A 165 -13.38 14.53 16.60
C ALA A 165 -12.68 14.22 17.93
N ALA A 166 -11.43 13.77 17.91
CA ALA A 166 -10.64 13.49 19.10
C ALA A 166 -10.42 14.76 19.93
N CYS A 167 -10.04 15.88 19.32
CA CYS A 167 -9.86 17.15 20.01
C CYS A 167 -11.16 17.67 20.64
N CYS A 168 -12.28 17.57 19.91
CA CYS A 168 -13.60 17.95 20.42
C CYS A 168 -14.01 17.10 21.63
N LEU A 169 -13.85 15.78 21.54
CA LEU A 169 -14.19 14.88 22.63
C LEU A 169 -13.27 15.09 23.85
N GLN A 170 -11.97 15.33 23.62
CA GLN A 170 -11.02 15.65 24.68
C GLN A 170 -11.39 16.94 25.42
N SER A 171 -11.82 17.99 24.70
CA SER A 171 -12.22 19.27 25.30
C SER A 171 -13.43 19.09 26.22
N LYS A 172 -14.35 18.20 25.84
CA LYS A 172 -15.54 17.85 26.63
C LYS A 172 -15.17 17.05 27.88
N ILE A 173 -14.33 16.02 27.76
CA ILE A 173 -13.88 15.19 28.88
C ILE A 173 -13.13 16.04 29.92
N ARG A 174 -12.21 16.91 29.47
CA ARG A 174 -11.44 17.78 30.37
C ARG A 174 -12.33 18.71 31.18
N SER A 175 -13.44 19.16 30.59
CA SER A 175 -14.42 19.99 31.28
C SER A 175 -15.10 19.23 32.43
N TYR A 176 -15.40 17.94 32.26
CA TYR A 176 -16.02 17.11 33.31
C TYR A 176 -15.05 16.80 34.46
N THR A 177 -13.75 16.58 34.18
CA THR A 177 -12.74 16.31 35.21
C THR A 177 -12.34 17.54 36.04
N THR A 178 -12.72 18.76 35.63
CA THR A 178 -12.34 20.01 36.32
C THR A 178 -13.41 20.50 37.32
N TYR A 179 -14.55 19.79 37.44
CA TYR A 179 -15.56 19.99 38.49
C TYR A 179 -15.47 18.85 39.52
#